data_AF-R5CAQ2-F1
#
_entry.id   AF-R5CAQ2-F1
#
_cell.length_a   1.000
_cell.length_b   1.000
_cell.length_c   1.000
_cell.angle_alpha   90.00
_cell.angle_beta   90.00
_cell.angle_gamma   90.00
#
_symmetry.space_group_name_H-M   'P 1'
#
loop_
_entity.id
_entity.type
_entity.pdbx_description
1 polymer ?
#
loop_
_entity_poly.entity_id
_entity_poly.type
_entity_poly.pdbx_seq_one_letter_code
_entity_poly.pdbx_strand_id
1 'polypeptide(L)'
;MKRRIVIIAVFLICFMTNVMAQNSIDKLVDEYSAAGTSSYTSVVDRDPNTLKVRNVINVLSLENADAGKFISAFKRESRTGNFTEKYSPDSYKMVLTVGKQNQSRIYVLACSDPYRPGRSNTKFEEVKVTIVINYR
;
A
#
# COMPACT_ATOMS: atom_id res chain seq x y z
N MET A 1 -46.72 11.52 -23.57
CA MET A 1 -45.72 12.52 -23.10
C MET A 1 -45.88 12.65 -21.58
N LYS A 2 -44.93 12.47 -20.66
CA LYS A 2 -43.53 12.05 -20.63
C LYS A 2 -43.40 11.21 -19.33
N ARG A 3 -43.11 9.90 -19.42
CA ARG A 3 -42.79 9.09 -18.24
C ARG A 3 -41.38 9.47 -17.78
N ARG A 4 -41.27 10.18 -16.66
CA ARG A 4 -39.98 10.47 -16.03
C ARG A 4 -39.56 9.21 -15.27
N ILE A 5 -38.65 8.42 -15.85
CA ILE A 5 -37.95 7.37 -15.13
C ILE A 5 -36.89 8.07 -14.28
N VAL A 6 -37.15 8.20 -12.98
CA VAL A 6 -36.12 8.62 -12.01
C VAL A 6 -35.24 7.39 -11.79
N ILE A 7 -34.06 7.38 -12.42
CA ILE A 7 -33.03 6.39 -12.15
C ILE A 7 -32.45 6.72 -10.78
N ILE A 8 -32.94 6.06 -9.74
CA ILE A 8 -32.25 6.00 -8.45
C ILE A 8 -31.04 5.11 -8.69
N ALA A 9 -29.91 5.71 -9.03
CA ALA A 9 -28.62 5.04 -9.09
C ALA A 9 -28.17 4.74 -7.65
N VAL A 10 -28.74 3.67 -7.08
CA VAL A 10 -28.14 3.01 -5.91
C VAL A 10 -26.83 2.41 -6.40
N PHE A 11 -25.73 3.14 -6.25
CA PHE A 11 -24.41 2.59 -6.43
C PHE A 11 -24.25 1.43 -5.45
N LEU A 12 -24.20 0.22 -6.00
CA LEU A 12 -23.76 -1.02 -5.37
C LEU A 12 -22.32 -0.84 -4.87
N ILE A 13 -22.15 -0.21 -3.71
CA ILE A 13 -20.88 -0.21 -2.95
C ILE A 13 -21.03 -1.22 -1.81
N CYS A 14 -21.23 -2.48 -2.18
CA CYS A 14 -21.11 -3.69 -1.37
C CYS A 14 -20.96 -4.78 -2.44
N PHE A 15 -19.82 -5.42 -2.69
CA PHE A 15 -19.05 -6.27 -1.80
C PHE A 15 -17.61 -6.41 -2.33
N MET A 16 -16.72 -5.51 -1.94
CA MET A 16 -15.30 -5.84 -1.88
C MET A 16 -14.82 -5.69 -0.45
N THR A 17 -15.47 -6.41 0.47
CA THR A 17 -14.81 -6.80 1.71
C THR A 17 -13.72 -7.80 1.36
N ASN A 18 -12.65 -7.29 0.75
CA ASN A 18 -11.40 -8.00 0.72
C ASN A 18 -11.07 -8.28 2.19
N VAL A 19 -11.13 -9.54 2.60
CA VAL A 19 -10.57 -10.06 3.85
C VAL A 19 -9.03 -9.89 3.89
N MET A 20 -8.50 -8.92 3.14
CA MET A 20 -7.12 -8.47 3.07
C MET A 20 -6.89 -7.13 3.76
N ALA A 21 -7.95 -6.42 4.17
CA ALA A 21 -7.83 -5.29 5.12
C ALA A 21 -7.33 -5.73 6.51
N GLN A 22 -6.96 -7.00 6.72
CA GLN A 22 -6.33 -7.46 7.96
C GLN A 22 -4.83 -7.13 8.02
N ASN A 23 -4.14 -6.96 6.89
CA ASN A 23 -2.73 -6.59 6.94
C ASN A 23 -2.62 -5.15 7.44
N SER A 24 -1.83 -4.99 8.49
CA SER A 24 -1.67 -3.70 9.15
C SER A 24 -0.96 -2.64 8.31
N ILE A 25 -0.24 -3.03 7.27
CA ILE A 25 0.36 -2.09 6.30
C ILE A 25 -0.73 -1.45 5.44
N ASP A 26 -1.68 -2.22 4.93
CA ASP A 26 -2.80 -1.70 4.12
C ASP A 26 -3.62 -0.68 4.92
N LYS A 27 -3.92 -0.98 6.19
CA LYS A 27 -4.64 -0.05 7.09
C LYS A 27 -3.91 1.28 7.28
N LEU A 28 -2.59 1.24 7.46
CA LEU A 28 -1.80 2.45 7.61
C LEU A 28 -1.78 3.26 6.31
N VAL A 29 -1.65 2.61 5.15
CA VAL A 29 -1.71 3.31 3.88
C VAL A 29 -3.06 3.99 3.68
N ASP A 30 -4.16 3.32 4.01
CA ASP A 30 -5.50 3.89 3.94
C ASP A 30 -5.65 5.10 4.89
N GLU A 31 -5.21 4.99 6.15
CA GLU A 31 -5.26 6.08 7.16
C GLU A 31 -4.47 7.31 6.69
N TYR A 32 -3.22 7.12 6.25
CA TYR A 32 -2.38 8.23 5.80
C TYR A 32 -2.84 8.82 4.45
N SER A 33 -3.42 8.01 3.55
CA SER A 33 -3.99 8.49 2.29
C SER A 33 -5.22 9.39 2.52
N ALA A 34 -6.01 9.11 3.57
CA ALA A 34 -7.22 9.88 3.91
C ALA A 34 -6.92 11.19 4.67
N ALA A 35 -5.75 11.29 5.32
CA ALA A 35 -5.39 12.43 6.17
C ALA A 35 -5.04 13.72 5.40
N GLY A 36 -4.88 13.66 4.07
CA GLY A 36 -4.65 14.83 3.21
C GLY A 36 -3.26 15.47 3.28
N THR A 37 -2.38 14.98 4.15
CA THR A 37 -0.97 15.41 4.29
C THR A 37 0.00 14.52 3.51
N SER A 38 -0.53 13.69 2.61
CA SER A 38 0.21 12.68 1.86
C SER A 38 -0.09 12.78 0.37
N SER A 39 0.88 12.34 -0.45
CA SER A 39 0.64 12.09 -1.87
C SER A 39 0.30 10.62 -2.05
N TYR A 40 -0.88 10.34 -2.59
CA TYR A 40 -1.33 8.97 -2.86
C TYR A 40 -1.67 8.80 -4.34
N THR A 41 -1.05 7.82 -5.00
CA THR A 41 -1.30 7.48 -6.40
C THR A 41 -1.64 6.01 -6.52
N SER A 42 -2.67 5.68 -7.30
CA SER A 42 -3.05 4.31 -7.63
C SER A 42 -3.06 4.12 -9.14
N VAL A 43 -2.31 3.12 -9.61
CA VAL A 43 -2.23 2.75 -11.03
C VAL A 43 -2.79 1.35 -11.18
N VAL A 44 -3.73 1.17 -12.11
CA VAL A 44 -4.36 -0.11 -12.40
C VAL A 44 -3.93 -0.57 -13.79
N ASP A 45 -3.18 -1.66 -13.87
CA ASP A 45 -2.82 -2.31 -15.12
C ASP A 45 -3.89 -3.33 -15.51
N ARG A 46 -4.29 -3.29 -16.78
CA ARG A 46 -5.32 -4.16 -17.33
C ARG A 46 -4.83 -4.79 -18.63
N ASP A 47 -5.24 -6.03 -18.85
CA ASP A 47 -5.09 -6.67 -20.13
C ASP A 47 -5.88 -5.90 -21.21
N PRO A 48 -5.26 -5.43 -22.30
CA PRO A 48 -5.93 -4.60 -23.30
C PRO A 48 -6.99 -5.36 -24.10
N ASN A 49 -6.90 -6.69 -24.18
CA ASN A 49 -7.80 -7.53 -24.96
C ASN A 49 -9.01 -8.01 -24.15
N THR A 50 -8.82 -8.24 -22.84
CA THR A 50 -9.86 -8.80 -21.96
C THR A 50 -10.37 -7.83 -20.90
N LEU A 51 -9.73 -6.66 -20.76
CA LEU A 51 -9.98 -5.64 -19.73
C LEU A 51 -9.84 -6.14 -18.28
N LYS A 52 -9.33 -7.36 -18.08
CA LYS A 52 -9.08 -7.95 -16.76
C LYS A 52 -7.93 -7.23 -16.08
N VAL A 53 -8.07 -6.96 -14.78
CA VAL A 53 -7.01 -6.34 -13.97
C VAL A 53 -5.88 -7.34 -13.77
N ARG A 54 -4.66 -6.95 -14.15
CA ARG A 54 -3.44 -7.74 -13.98
C ARG A 54 -2.74 -7.35 -12.68
N ASN A 55 -2.53 -6.06 -12.48
CA ASN A 55 -1.95 -5.55 -11.25
C ASN A 55 -2.53 -4.19 -10.85
N VAL A 56 -2.38 -3.88 -9.57
CA VAL A 56 -2.67 -2.57 -8.99
C VAL A 56 -1.44 -2.12 -8.21
N ILE A 57 -0.95 -0.93 -8.49
CA ILE A 57 0.21 -0.33 -7.82
C ILE A 57 -0.29 0.89 -7.06
N ASN A 58 -0.21 0.84 -5.74
CA ASN A 58 -0.51 1.97 -4.87
C ASN A 58 0.79 2.53 -4.32
N VAL A 59 0.96 3.84 -4.39
CA VAL A 59 2.13 4.56 -3.89
C VAL A 59 1.66 5.64 -2.95
N LEU A 60 2.07 5.56 -1.70
CA LEU A 60 1.93 6.60 -0.69
C LEU A 60 3.30 7.25 -0.48
N SER A 61 3.36 8.57 -0.57
CA SER A 61 4.54 9.38 -0.25
C SER A 61 4.21 10.36 0.86
N LEU A 62 5.07 10.42 1.86
CA LEU A 62 4.98 11.34 3.00
C LEU A 62 6.29 12.12 3.08
N GLU A 63 6.18 13.43 3.26
CA GLU A 63 7.32 14.31 3.48
C GLU A 63 7.49 14.60 4.98
N ASN A 64 8.74 14.65 5.45
CA ASN A 64 9.12 14.97 6.83
C ASN A 64 8.36 14.13 7.88
N ALA A 65 8.15 12.84 7.59
CA ALA A 65 7.26 11.97 8.33
C ALA A 65 8.00 10.94 9.19
N ASP A 66 7.33 10.49 10.25
CA ASP A 66 7.77 9.39 11.08
C ASP A 66 7.38 8.05 10.46
N ALA A 67 8.36 7.25 10.05
CA ALA A 67 8.13 5.92 9.48
C ALA A 67 7.94 4.82 10.54
N GLY A 68 8.09 5.12 11.83
CA GLY A 68 8.08 4.14 12.92
C GLY A 68 6.85 3.23 12.94
N LYS A 69 5.66 3.77 12.63
CA LYS A 69 4.43 2.97 12.48
C LYS A 69 4.53 1.99 11.30
N PHE A 70 5.03 2.44 10.15
CA PHE A 70 5.24 1.57 8.99
C PHE A 70 6.30 0.51 9.26
N ILE A 71 7.45 0.88 9.83
CA ILE A 71 8.52 -0.06 10.20
C ILE A 71 7.97 -1.16 11.12
N SER A 72 7.22 -0.77 12.14
CA SER A 72 6.62 -1.70 13.09
C SER A 72 5.61 -2.63 12.41
N ALA A 73 4.80 -2.11 11.48
CA ALA A 73 3.87 -2.91 10.70
C ALA A 73 4.60 -3.93 9.81
N PHE A 74 5.62 -3.50 9.05
CA PHE A 74 6.43 -4.41 8.23
C PHE A 74 7.10 -5.50 9.08
N LYS A 75 7.65 -5.16 10.25
CA LYS A 75 8.25 -6.15 11.16
C LYS A 75 7.21 -7.13 11.71
N ARG A 76 6.02 -6.65 12.08
CA ARG A 76 4.91 -7.51 12.54
C ARG A 76 4.46 -8.49 11.47
N GLU A 77 4.34 -8.02 10.24
CA GLU A 77 3.84 -8.81 9.10
C GLU A 77 4.94 -9.65 8.43
N SER A 78 6.20 -9.49 8.84
CA SER A 78 7.36 -10.22 8.28
C SER A 78 7.20 -11.74 8.28
N ARG A 79 6.45 -12.28 9.25
CA ARG A 79 6.19 -13.72 9.39
C ARG A 79 5.18 -14.27 8.38
N THR A 80 4.49 -13.40 7.65
CA THR A 80 3.41 -13.79 6.72
C THR A 80 3.91 -14.10 5.30
N GLY A 81 5.19 -13.89 5.03
CA GLY A 81 5.76 -14.08 3.69
C GLY A 81 7.27 -13.90 3.65
N ASN A 82 7.79 -13.64 2.45
CA ASN A 82 9.22 -13.40 2.25
C ASN A 82 9.56 -11.96 2.58
N PHE A 83 10.38 -11.76 3.60
CA PHE A 83 10.76 -10.45 4.11
C PHE A 83 12.25 -10.18 3.86
N THR A 84 12.58 -8.96 3.46
CA THR A 84 13.97 -8.50 3.28
C THR A 84 14.09 -7.07 3.77
N GLU A 85 15.11 -6.82 4.59
CA GLU A 85 15.45 -5.50 5.14
C GLU A 85 16.85 -5.14 4.65
N LYS A 86 17.00 -3.92 4.11
CA LYS A 86 18.28 -3.40 3.62
C LYS A 86 18.56 -2.04 4.23
N TYR A 87 19.77 -1.92 4.74
CA TYR A 87 20.34 -0.67 5.24
C TYR A 87 21.39 -0.19 4.25
N SER A 88 21.37 1.08 3.92
CA SER A 88 22.41 1.74 3.14
C SER A 88 22.76 3.08 3.78
N PRO A 89 23.95 3.64 3.51
CA PRO A 89 24.34 4.95 4.03
C PRO A 89 23.37 6.08 3.70
N ASP A 90 22.56 5.93 2.64
CA ASP A 90 21.67 6.98 2.14
C ASP A 90 20.19 6.58 2.10
N SER A 91 19.87 5.31 2.44
CA SER A 91 18.48 4.85 2.40
C SER A 91 18.22 3.66 3.30
N TYR A 92 16.97 3.55 3.72
CA TYR A 92 16.46 2.39 4.45
C TYR A 92 15.28 1.79 3.70
N LYS A 93 15.33 0.48 3.44
CA LYS A 93 14.33 -0.22 2.62
C LYS A 93 13.87 -1.52 3.25
N MET A 94 12.57 -1.78 3.22
CA MET A 94 11.97 -3.04 3.62
C MET A 94 11.09 -3.56 2.47
N VAL A 95 11.17 -4.85 2.18
CA VAL A 95 10.33 -5.51 1.19
C VAL A 95 9.67 -6.71 1.84
N LEU A 96 8.35 -6.82 1.70
CA LEU A 96 7.56 -7.97 2.14
C LEU A 96 6.73 -8.49 0.97
N THR A 97 6.94 -9.76 0.59
CA THR A 97 6.16 -10.43 -0.44
C THR A 97 5.28 -11.49 0.19
N VAL A 98 3.97 -11.36 0.02
CA VAL A 98 2.94 -12.28 0.54
C VAL A 98 2.19 -12.90 -0.63
N GLY A 99 2.20 -14.23 -0.75
CA GLY A 99 1.51 -14.96 -1.81
C GLY A 99 0.33 -15.77 -1.28
N LYS A 100 -0.82 -15.68 -1.95
CA LYS A 100 -1.95 -16.63 -1.82
C LYS A 100 -2.31 -17.18 -3.22
N GLN A 101 -3.13 -18.23 -3.26
CA GLN A 101 -3.43 -18.99 -4.49
C GLN A 101 -3.79 -18.11 -5.70
N ASN A 102 -4.58 -17.06 -5.51
CA ASN A 102 -5.12 -16.23 -6.60
C ASN A 102 -4.55 -14.79 -6.65
N GLN A 103 -3.67 -14.44 -5.71
CA GLN A 103 -3.18 -13.06 -5.59
C GLN A 103 -1.86 -13.04 -4.83
N SER A 104 -0.90 -12.24 -5.31
CA SER A 104 0.32 -11.94 -4.58
C SER A 104 0.46 -10.44 -4.34
N ARG A 105 0.90 -10.07 -3.15
CA ARG A 105 1.16 -8.69 -2.76
C ARG A 105 2.63 -8.47 -2.46
N ILE A 106 3.18 -7.36 -2.93
CA ILE A 106 4.53 -6.90 -2.62
C ILE A 106 4.40 -5.54 -1.96
N TYR A 107 4.84 -5.46 -0.71
CA TYR A 107 4.90 -4.23 0.07
C TYR A 107 6.35 -3.76 0.09
N VAL A 108 6.57 -2.49 -0.22
CA VAL A 108 7.89 -1.86 -0.19
C VAL A 108 7.81 -0.61 0.65
N LEU A 109 8.65 -0.50 1.67
CA LEU A 109 8.93 0.74 2.38
C LEU A 109 10.29 1.24 1.92
N ALA A 110 10.38 2.51 1.55
CA ALA A 110 11.61 3.21 1.27
C ALA A 110 11.63 4.54 2.02
N CYS A 111 12.66 4.76 2.82
CA CYS A 111 12.91 6.04 3.48
C CYS A 111 14.18 6.68 2.89
N SER A 112 14.16 8.00 2.69
CA SER A 112 15.39 8.78 2.50
C SER A 112 16.15 8.84 3.81
N ASP A 113 17.47 8.95 3.77
CA ASP A 113 18.40 8.88 4.91
C ASP A 113 18.68 7.49 5.51
N PRO A 114 19.90 7.29 6.07
CA PRO A 114 20.25 6.04 6.73
C PRO A 114 19.50 5.87 8.05
N TYR A 115 18.74 4.77 8.15
CA TYR A 115 18.37 4.24 9.46
C TYR A 115 19.61 3.60 10.11
N ARG A 116 20.04 4.14 11.25
CA ARG A 116 21.11 3.53 12.08
C ARG A 116 20.46 2.60 13.12
N PRO A 117 20.76 1.29 13.13
CA PRO A 117 20.29 0.40 14.18
C PRO A 117 20.64 0.96 15.57
N GLY A 118 19.64 1.10 16.44
CA GLY A 118 19.80 1.70 17.78
C GLY A 118 19.49 3.20 17.89
N ARG A 119 19.17 3.89 16.78
CA ARG A 119 18.67 5.27 16.82
C ARG A 119 17.17 5.27 17.11
N SER A 120 16.73 6.08 18.08
CA SER A 120 15.31 6.28 18.40
C SER A 120 14.58 7.12 17.35
N ASN A 121 15.31 7.93 16.59
CA ASN A 121 14.71 8.80 15.58
C ASN A 121 14.32 8.00 14.33
N THR A 122 13.02 7.98 14.05
CA THR A 122 12.37 7.34 12.90
C THR A 122 11.73 8.37 11.96
N LYS A 123 12.09 9.65 12.11
CA LYS A 123 11.74 10.72 11.19
C LYS A 123 12.67 10.72 9.98
N PHE A 124 12.09 10.80 8.80
CA PHE A 124 12.79 10.83 7.52
C PHE A 124 12.23 11.97 6.66
N GLU A 125 13.05 12.52 5.78
CA GLU A 125 12.63 13.58 4.85
C GLU A 125 11.58 13.07 3.86
N GLU A 126 11.73 11.84 3.36
CA GLU A 126 10.75 11.16 2.51
C GLU A 126 10.51 9.75 3.05
N VAL A 127 9.23 9.40 3.21
CA VAL A 127 8.77 8.04 3.50
C VAL A 127 7.82 7.61 2.39
N LYS A 128 8.23 6.59 1.64
CA LYS A 128 7.50 6.07 0.49
C LYS A 128 7.09 4.62 0.73
N VAL A 129 5.79 4.35 0.65
CA VAL A 129 5.22 3.00 0.75
C VAL A 129 4.59 2.64 -0.58
N THR A 130 5.05 1.54 -1.18
CA THR A 130 4.49 0.99 -2.42
C THR A 130 3.84 -0.35 -2.14
N ILE A 131 2.62 -0.55 -2.62
CA ILE A 131 1.90 -1.81 -2.57
C ILE A 131 1.61 -2.24 -4.01
N VAL A 132 2.19 -3.36 -4.42
CA VAL A 132 1.89 -4.00 -5.71
C VAL A 132 0.99 -5.18 -5.44
N ILE A 133 -0.18 -5.19 -6.04
CA ILE A 133 -1.16 -6.26 -5.96
C ILE A 133 -1.22 -6.92 -7.33
N ASN A 134 -0.78 -8.17 -7.44
CA ASN A 134 -0.84 -8.95 -8.67
C ASN A 134 -1.98 -9.95 -8.58
N TYR A 135 -2.84 -9.96 -9.60
CA TYR A 135 -3.94 -10.90 -9.78
C TYR A 135 -3.51 -11.97 -10.79
N ARG A 136 -3.83 -13.23 -10.49
CA ARG A 136 -3.58 -14.37 -11.38
C ARG A 136 -4.82 -14.71 -12.19
#